data_AF-A0A4S4B1I7-F1
#
_entry.id   AF-A0A4S4B1I7-F1
#
_cell.length_a   1.000
_cell.length_b   1.000
_cell.length_c   1.000
_cell.angle_alpha   90.00
_cell.angle_beta   90.00
_cell.angle_gamma   90.00
#
_symmetry.space_group_name_H-M   'P 1'
#
loop_
_entity.id
_entity.type
_entity.pdbx_description
1 polymer ?
#
loop_
_entity_poly.entity_id
_entity_poly.type
_entity_poly.pdbx_seq_one_letter_code
_entity_poly.pdbx_strand_id
1 'polypeptide(L)'
;MDDAARRLGELIAMETEGQRKLEMLQAYRDEYHQRFVQAVSNGIGPDAWRNYSAFLARIDDAIAAQRSAVEQSRQRTAQGQQVWLAQRNKVKAIDTLSQRHKAADQRLENKREQRLLDEHSARLFSRKHGE
;
A
#
# COMPACT_ATOMS: atom_id res chain seq x y z
N MET A 1 2.01 10.64 -6.98
CA MET A 1 1.03 9.64 -6.49
C MET A 1 1.63 8.25 -6.70
N ASP A 2 2.18 8.04 -7.89
CA ASP A 2 2.87 6.81 -8.29
C ASP A 2 4.03 6.45 -7.37
N ASP A 3 4.79 7.42 -6.85
CA ASP A 3 5.89 7.14 -5.92
C ASP A 3 5.43 6.56 -4.58
N ALA A 4 4.36 7.11 -3.99
CA ALA A 4 3.82 6.61 -2.72
C ALA A 4 3.18 5.22 -2.89
N ALA A 5 2.51 4.99 -4.03
CA ALA A 5 1.93 3.69 -4.36
C ALA A 5 3.02 2.63 -4.59
N ARG A 6 4.07 2.96 -5.35
CA ARG A 6 5.22 2.09 -5.60
C ARG A 6 5.95 1.74 -4.30
N ARG A 7 6.23 2.76 -3.48
CA ARG A 7 6.89 2.57 -2.18
C ARG A 7 6.07 1.71 -1.24
N LEU A 8 4.75 1.88 -1.21
CA LEU A 8 3.87 1.00 -0.45
C LEU A 8 3.92 -0.44 -0.98
N GLY A 9 3.95 -0.63 -2.31
CA GLY A 9 4.14 -1.94 -2.93
C GLY A 9 5.44 -2.62 -2.50
N GLU A 10 6.55 -1.88 -2.48
CA GLU A 10 7.85 -2.38 -1.97
C GLU A 10 7.75 -2.83 -0.50
N LEU A 11 7.11 -2.02 0.35
CA LEU A 11 6.94 -2.34 1.77
C LEU A 11 6.11 -3.60 2.00
N ILE A 12 5.00 -3.75 1.27
CA ILE A 12 4.14 -4.95 1.33
C ILE A 12 4.91 -6.19 0.86
N ALA A 13 5.70 -6.07 -0.22
CA ALA A 13 6.51 -7.17 -0.72
C ALA A 13 7.58 -7.59 0.29
N MET A 14 8.27 -6.64 0.91
CA MET A 14 9.26 -6.90 1.96
C MET A 14 8.64 -7.57 3.21
N GLU A 15 7.46 -7.12 3.64
CA GLU A 15 6.74 -7.73 4.74
C GLU A 15 6.34 -9.18 4.43
N THR A 16 5.78 -9.41 3.23
CA THR A 16 5.34 -10.73 2.78
C THR A 16 6.52 -11.71 2.70
N GLU A 17 7.63 -11.28 2.11
CA GLU A 17 8.84 -12.10 2.02
C GLU A 17 9.43 -12.38 3.41
N GLY A 18 9.44 -11.38 4.29
CA GLY A 18 9.85 -11.54 5.67
C GLY A 18 9.00 -12.57 6.43
N GLN A 19 7.69 -12.55 6.23
CA GLN A 19 6.74 -13.48 6.83
C GLN A 19 6.95 -14.90 6.28
N ARG A 20 7.13 -15.06 4.97
CA ARG A 20 7.43 -16.35 4.35
C ARG A 20 8.72 -16.97 4.88
N LYS A 21 9.77 -16.16 5.04
CA LYS A 21 11.04 -16.60 5.63
C LYS A 21 10.87 -17.04 7.09
N LEU A 22 10.06 -16.32 7.87
CA LEU A 22 9.74 -16.71 9.24
C LEU A 22 9.07 -18.09 9.29
N GLU A 23 8.04 -18.29 8.45
CA GLU A 23 7.33 -19.57 8.35
C GLU A 23 8.27 -20.71 7.98
N MET A 24 9.18 -20.48 7.02
CA MET A 24 10.19 -21.47 6.63
C MET A 24 11.12 -21.85 7.80
N LEU A 25 11.58 -20.87 8.59
CA LEU A 25 12.43 -21.14 9.76
C LEU A 25 11.68 -21.95 10.82
N GLN A 26 10.41 -21.63 11.06
CA GLN A 26 9.57 -22.37 12.01
C GLN A 26 9.32 -23.80 11.55
N ALA A 27 8.96 -23.99 10.27
CA ALA A 27 8.76 -25.32 9.69
C ALA A 27 10.05 -26.16 9.78
N TYR A 28 11.20 -25.56 9.47
CA TYR A 28 12.49 -26.25 9.55
C TYR A 28 12.85 -26.64 10.99
N ARG A 29 12.55 -25.78 11.96
CA ARG A 29 12.70 -26.09 13.39
C ARG A 29 11.87 -27.30 13.80
N ASP A 30 10.61 -27.32 13.40
CA ASP A 30 9.67 -28.39 13.77
C ASP A 30 10.07 -29.72 13.12
N GLU A 31 10.46 -29.70 11.84
CA GLU A 31 11.00 -30.87 11.15
C GLU A 31 12.27 -31.40 11.83
N TYR A 32 13.18 -30.50 12.22
CA TYR A 32 14.41 -30.88 12.90
C TYR A 32 14.14 -31.48 14.28
N HIS A 33 13.16 -30.94 15.01
CA HIS A 33 12.70 -31.50 16.29
C HIS A 33 12.11 -32.91 16.11
N GLN A 34 11.28 -33.13 15.10
CA GLN A 34 10.71 -34.47 14.82
C GLN A 34 11.80 -35.51 14.54
N ARG A 35 12.79 -35.15 13.70
CA ARG A 35 13.95 -36.02 13.42
C ARG A 35 14.74 -36.35 14.69
N PHE A 36 14.89 -35.37 15.58
CA PHE A 36 15.56 -35.59 16.86
C PHE A 36 14.79 -36.54 17.78
N VAL A 37 13.46 -36.37 17.90
CA VAL A 37 12.62 -37.28 18.70
C VAL A 37 12.75 -38.73 18.22
N GLN A 38 12.74 -38.94 16.89
CA GLN A 38 12.97 -40.26 16.30
C GLN A 38 14.37 -40.82 16.57
N ALA A 39 15.39 -39.96 16.55
CA ALA A 39 16.74 -40.37 16.88
C ALA A 39 16.83 -40.79 18.36
N VAL A 40 16.27 -39.99 19.28
CA VAL A 40 16.25 -40.27 20.72
C VAL A 40 15.56 -41.60 21.02
N SER A 41 14.44 -41.92 20.35
CA SER A 41 13.76 -43.21 20.54
C SER A 41 14.63 -44.41 20.13
N ASN A 42 15.63 -44.21 19.28
CA ASN A 42 16.58 -45.25 18.86
C ASN A 42 17.88 -45.27 19.68
N GLY A 43 17.99 -44.41 20.69
CA GLY A 43 19.19 -44.19 21.50
C GLY A 43 20.21 -43.32 20.76
N ILE A 44 20.57 -42.18 21.36
CA ILE A 44 21.58 -41.27 20.81
C ILE A 44 22.75 -41.06 21.77
N GLY A 45 23.94 -40.88 21.20
CA GLY A 45 25.14 -40.53 21.95
C GLY A 45 25.15 -39.06 22.43
N PRO A 46 26.01 -38.73 23.41
CA PRO A 46 26.13 -37.38 23.97
C PRO A 46 26.44 -36.29 22.93
N ASP A 47 27.23 -36.61 21.90
CA ASP A 47 27.57 -35.65 20.84
C ASP A 47 26.36 -35.27 19.98
N ALA A 48 25.49 -36.24 19.67
CA ALA A 48 24.25 -35.97 18.94
C ALA A 48 23.31 -35.07 19.76
N TRP A 49 23.23 -35.29 21.08
CA TRP A 49 22.47 -34.43 22.00
C TRP A 49 23.02 -32.99 22.03
N ARG A 50 24.35 -32.84 22.13
CA ARG A 50 25.02 -31.53 22.13
C ARG A 50 24.80 -30.79 20.82
N ASN A 51 24.94 -31.47 19.68
CA ASN A 51 24.74 -30.90 18.35
C ASN A 51 23.29 -30.43 18.16
N TYR A 52 22.31 -31.23 18.59
CA TYR A 52 20.91 -30.85 18.55
C TYR A 52 20.65 -29.58 19.35
N SER A 53 21.11 -29.54 20.61
CA SER A 53 20.89 -28.38 21.50
C SER A 53 21.52 -27.11 20.95
N ALA A 54 22.74 -27.21 20.39
CA ALA A 54 23.44 -26.07 19.79
C ALA A 54 22.74 -25.56 18.51
N PHE A 55 22.22 -26.46 17.68
CA PHE A 55 21.44 -26.07 16.51
C PHE A 55 20.10 -25.44 16.92
N LEU A 56 19.39 -26.01 17.89
CA LEU A 56 18.11 -25.51 18.38
C LEU A 56 18.24 -24.07 18.88
N ALA A 57 19.27 -23.78 19.68
CA ALA A 57 19.55 -22.42 20.13
C ALA A 57 19.74 -21.45 18.95
N ARG A 58 20.54 -21.82 17.95
CA ARG A 58 20.80 -20.97 16.78
C ARG A 58 19.54 -20.71 15.94
N ILE A 59 18.70 -21.71 15.73
CA ILE A 59 17.47 -21.52 14.94
C ILE A 59 16.43 -20.72 15.73
N ASP A 60 16.37 -20.86 17.05
CA ASP A 60 15.51 -20.06 17.91
C ASP A 60 15.94 -18.58 17.90
N ASP A 61 17.25 -18.30 17.96
CA ASP A 61 17.78 -16.95 17.80
C ASP A 61 17.44 -16.36 16.42
N ALA A 62 17.57 -17.15 15.36
CA ALA A 62 17.22 -16.73 14.00
C ALA A 62 15.72 -16.45 13.84
N ILE A 63 14.85 -17.28 14.43
CA ILE A 63 13.40 -17.07 14.45
C ILE A 63 13.06 -15.80 15.23
N ALA A 64 13.66 -15.57 16.39
CA ALA A 64 13.44 -14.37 17.18
C ALA A 64 13.85 -13.10 16.41
N ALA A 65 15.03 -13.11 15.78
CA ALA A 65 15.49 -12.01 14.94
C ALA A 65 14.55 -11.77 13.75
N GLN A 66 14.12 -12.83 13.06
CA GLN A 66 13.20 -12.72 11.93
C GLN A 66 11.81 -12.21 12.35
N ARG A 67 11.28 -12.64 13.50
CA ARG A 67 10.04 -12.11 14.08
C ARG A 67 10.13 -10.60 14.32
N SER A 68 11.22 -10.14 14.92
CA SER A 68 11.45 -8.70 15.11
C SER A 68 11.50 -7.95 13.78
N ALA A 69 12.19 -8.50 12.77
CA ALA A 69 12.26 -7.89 11.45
C ALA A 69 10.88 -7.79 10.76
N VAL A 70 10.05 -8.84 10.86
CA VAL A 70 8.67 -8.87 10.34
C VAL A 70 7.82 -7.81 11.03
N GLU A 71 7.89 -7.71 12.36
CA GLU A 71 7.12 -6.72 13.12
C GLU A 71 7.50 -5.29 12.72
N GLN A 72 8.80 -5.00 12.59
CA GLN A 72 9.25 -3.71 12.08
C GLN A 72 8.77 -3.45 10.63
N SER A 73 8.70 -4.50 9.80
CA SER A 73 8.17 -4.37 8.43
C SER A 73 6.69 -4.04 8.42
N ARG A 74 5.88 -4.69 9.25
CA ARG A 74 4.45 -4.40 9.44
C ARG A 74 4.22 -2.95 9.84
N GLN A 75 5.01 -2.45 10.78
CA GLN A 75 4.93 -1.05 11.21
C GLN A 75 5.26 -0.08 10.07
N ARG A 76 6.30 -0.37 9.27
CA ARG A 76 6.64 0.44 8.09
C ARG A 76 5.55 0.38 7.03
N THR A 77 4.96 -0.79 6.75
CA THR A 77 3.84 -0.93 5.83
C THR A 77 2.64 -0.11 6.29
N ALA A 78 2.27 -0.18 7.57
CA ALA A 78 1.17 0.59 8.13
C ALA A 78 1.39 2.11 7.98
N GLN A 79 2.60 2.59 8.26
CA GLN A 79 2.97 4.00 8.02
C GLN A 79 2.89 4.36 6.52
N GLY A 80 3.40 3.48 5.64
CA GLY A 80 3.32 3.66 4.20
C GLY A 80 1.88 3.76 3.69
N GLN A 81 0.96 2.96 4.24
CA GLN A 81 -0.46 3.01 3.92
C GLN A 81 -1.07 4.38 4.28
N GLN A 82 -0.75 4.90 5.47
CA GLN A 82 -1.22 6.22 5.91
C GLN A 82 -0.73 7.33 4.98
N VAL A 83 0.55 7.30 4.58
CA VAL A 83 1.13 8.28 3.64
C VAL A 83 0.44 8.20 2.28
N TRP A 84 0.22 6.99 1.76
CA TRP A 84 -0.46 6.79 0.48
C TRP A 84 -1.91 7.30 0.52
N LEU A 85 -2.65 7.01 1.60
CA LEU A 85 -4.01 7.51 1.82
C LEU A 85 -4.06 9.04 1.86
N ALA A 86 -3.15 9.68 2.59
CA ALA A 86 -3.07 11.13 2.68
C ALA A 86 -2.79 11.77 1.31
N GLN A 87 -1.85 11.21 0.55
CA GLN A 87 -1.53 11.70 -0.79
C GLN A 87 -2.71 11.53 -1.76
N ARG A 88 -3.40 10.39 -1.70
CA ARG A 88 -4.58 10.12 -2.51
C ARG A 88 -5.71 11.10 -2.20
N ASN A 89 -5.95 11.38 -0.92
CA ASN A 89 -6.96 12.35 -0.49
C ASN A 89 -6.64 13.77 -0.98
N LYS A 90 -5.38 14.20 -0.89
CA LYS A 90 -4.93 15.50 -1.42
C LYS A 90 -5.18 15.62 -2.92
N VAL A 91 -4.83 14.60 -3.70
CA VAL A 91 -5.07 14.59 -5.16
C VAL A 91 -6.57 14.71 -5.46
N LYS A 92 -7.41 13.94 -4.77
CA LYS A 92 -8.86 13.99 -4.95
C LYS A 92 -9.45 15.36 -4.62
N ALA A 93 -8.95 16.01 -3.56
CA ALA A 93 -9.37 17.35 -3.18
C ALA A 93 -9.02 18.40 -4.25
N ILE A 94 -7.79 18.34 -4.77
CA ILE A 94 -7.33 19.22 -5.87
C ILE A 94 -8.16 19.00 -7.14
N ASP A 95 -8.39 17.74 -7.52
CA ASP A 95 -9.20 17.40 -8.69
C ASP A 95 -10.64 17.93 -8.56
N THR A 96 -11.24 17.76 -7.37
CA THR A 96 -12.58 18.31 -7.08
C THR A 96 -12.62 19.83 -7.21
N LEU A 97 -11.60 20.54 -6.70
CA LEU A 97 -11.50 22.00 -6.83
C LEU A 97 -11.32 22.43 -8.29
N SER A 98 -10.49 21.72 -9.04
CA SER A 98 -10.25 21.96 -10.48
C SER A 98 -11.54 21.79 -11.29
N GLN A 99 -12.31 20.72 -11.04
CA GLN A 99 -13.60 20.50 -11.70
C GLN A 99 -14.61 21.61 -11.37
N ARG A 100 -14.66 22.08 -10.12
CA ARG A 100 -15.52 23.21 -9.72
C ARG A 100 -15.14 24.52 -10.43
N HIS A 101 -13.85 24.80 -10.55
CA HIS A 101 -13.35 25.97 -11.27
C HIS A 101 -13.77 25.92 -12.75
N LYS A 102 -13.48 24.81 -13.43
CA LYS A 102 -13.88 24.60 -14.84
C LYS A 102 -15.39 24.76 -15.04
N ALA A 103 -16.20 24.21 -14.13
CA ALA A 103 -17.65 24.37 -14.19
C ALA A 103 -18.11 25.82 -13.96
N ALA A 104 -17.40 26.59 -13.13
CA ALA A 104 -17.69 28.01 -12.92
C ALA A 104 -17.34 28.84 -14.16
N ASP A 105 -16.17 28.60 -14.77
CA ASP A 105 -15.75 29.25 -16.01
C ASP A 105 -16.73 28.96 -17.14
N GLN A 106 -17.13 27.70 -17.31
CA GLN A 106 -18.11 27.31 -18.34
C GLN A 106 -19.45 28.03 -18.12
N ARG A 107 -19.92 28.15 -16.88
CA ARG A 107 -21.16 28.90 -16.58
C ARG A 107 -21.03 30.38 -16.90
N LEU A 108 -19.86 30.98 -16.67
CA LEU A 108 -19.62 32.38 -17.00
C LEU A 108 -19.62 32.58 -18.51
N GLU A 109 -18.98 31.69 -19.26
CA GLU A 109 -18.91 31.76 -20.71
C GLU A 109 -20.29 31.57 -21.35
N ASN A 110 -21.04 30.54 -20.92
CA ASN A 110 -22.41 30.31 -21.39
C ASN A 110 -23.31 31.54 -21.14
N LYS A 111 -23.13 32.25 -20.01
CA LYS A 111 -23.87 33.49 -19.72
C LYS A 111 -23.48 34.63 -20.66
N ARG A 112 -22.22 34.73 -21.05
CA ARG A 112 -21.75 35.75 -22.01
C ARG A 112 -22.29 35.45 -23.40
N GLU A 113 -22.20 34.21 -23.85
CA GLU A 113 -22.75 33.76 -25.13
C GLU A 113 -24.26 34.01 -25.22
N GLN A 114 -25.02 33.65 -24.17
CA GLN A 114 -26.46 33.90 -24.12
C GLN A 114 -26.79 35.40 -24.27
N ARG A 115 -26.07 36.28 -23.56
CA ARG A 115 -26.28 37.74 -23.68
C ARG A 115 -26.04 38.23 -25.11
N LEU A 116 -24.96 37.78 -25.75
CA LEU A 116 -24.65 38.15 -27.13
C LEU A 116 -25.74 37.70 -28.11
N LEU A 117 -26.26 36.49 -27.93
CA LEU A 117 -27.37 35.95 -28.72
C LEU A 117 -28.67 36.74 -28.52
N ASP A 118 -28.99 37.09 -27.28
CA ASP A 118 -30.18 37.88 -26.92
C ASP A 118 -30.09 39.29 -27.54
N GLU A 119 -28.93 39.95 -27.43
CA GLU A 119 -28.68 41.28 -28.03
C GLU A 119 -28.78 41.25 -29.56
N HIS A 120 -28.28 40.20 -30.20
CA HIS A 120 -28.39 40.04 -31.65
C HIS A 120 -29.85 39.83 -32.07
N SER A 121 -30.59 38.97 -31.35
CA SER A 121 -32.00 38.69 -31.62
C SER A 121 -32.88 39.94 -31.43
N ALA A 122 -32.65 40.70 -30.36
CA ALA A 122 -33.35 41.95 -30.10
C ALA A 122 -33.11 43.00 -31.21
N ARG A 123 -31.87 43.12 -31.70
CA ARG A 123 -31.53 44.00 -32.84
C ARG A 123 -32.24 43.60 -34.12
N LEU A 124 -32.30 42.30 -34.43
CA LEU A 124 -33.03 41.80 -35.60
C LEU A 124 -34.53 42.06 -35.50
N PHE A 125 -35.12 41.83 -34.32
CA PHE A 125 -36.54 42.08 -34.07
C PHE A 125 -36.89 43.57 -34.22
N SER A 126 -36.09 44.46 -33.62
CA SER A 126 -36.28 45.91 -33.73
C SER A 126 -36.18 46.41 -35.17
N ARG A 127 -35.31 45.82 -36.01
CA ARG A 127 -35.25 46.15 -37.45
C ARG A 127 -36.50 45.70 -38.22
N LYS A 128 -37.09 44.55 -37.85
CA LYS A 128 -38.28 43.99 -38.51
C LYS A 128 -39.61 44.67 -38.14
N HIS A 129 -39.65 45.46 -37.07
CA HIS A 129 -40.86 46.17 -36.60
C HIS A 129 -40.75 47.70 -36.73
N GLY A 130 -39.63 48.19 -37.28
CA GLY A 130 -39.40 49.60 -37.58
C GLY A 130 -39.63 49.99 -39.05
N GLU A 131 -40.15 49.07 -39.86
CA GLU A 131 -40.73 49.32 -41.20
C GLU A 131 -42.25 49.17 -41.12
#